data_AF-A0A6A5R8X2-F1
#
_entry.id   AF-A0A6A5R8X2-F1
#
_cell.length_a   1.000
_cell.length_b   1.000
_cell.length_c   1.000
_cell.angle_alpha   90.00
_cell.angle_beta   90.00
_cell.angle_gamma   90.00
#
_symmetry.space_group_name_H-M   'P 1'
#
loop_
_entity.id
_entity.type
_entity.pdbx_description
1 polymer ?
#
loop_
_entity_poly.entity_id
_entity_poly.type
_entity_poly.pdbx_seq_one_letter_code
_entity_poly.pdbx_strand_id
1 'polypeptide(L)'
;MSHGGWLRKHSSRHRDGTRKCSGEGLNRTQTWSAYPQLPRGVNGKPIDHTLSLHLFATQSWIITNFLILGSRMFDKFVKSLQDKSFKLRHEWGFEPAQVIPIVSDYLFDYLEKGLIESIRGIKRITSDTEVGLEDGKILDVDAIMWCTGYQADFSMLEPRFDPTSCAVAEWSRVSGSNGRRLARICNKVFSLSKPDGLAFLGNVHTTLAGFQLFDMASMAIAQV
;
A
#
# COMPACT_ATOMS: atom_id res chain seq x y z
N MET A 1 -32.65 -16.43 8.52
CA MET A 1 -33.35 -17.42 7.67
C MET A 1 -32.37 -17.94 6.65
N SER A 2 -32.11 -19.24 6.73
CA SER A 2 -31.26 -20.01 5.82
C SER A 2 -31.85 -19.99 4.41
N HIS A 3 -31.01 -19.96 3.38
CA HIS A 3 -31.11 -20.89 2.26
C HIS A 3 -29.77 -20.95 1.51
N GLY A 4 -29.18 -22.15 1.51
CA GLY A 4 -28.09 -22.52 0.61
C GLY A 4 -28.59 -22.84 -0.80
N GLY A 5 -27.65 -22.91 -1.74
CA GLY A 5 -27.89 -23.34 -3.12
C GLY A 5 -26.58 -23.73 -3.80
N TRP A 6 -26.58 -24.93 -4.37
CA TRP A 6 -25.44 -25.72 -4.85
C TRP A 6 -24.92 -25.35 -6.25
N LEU A 7 -23.70 -25.86 -6.52
CA LEU A 7 -22.96 -25.97 -7.78
C LEU A 7 -23.77 -26.06 -9.10
N ARG A 8 -23.16 -25.53 -10.19
CA ARG A 8 -23.27 -26.14 -11.52
C ARG A 8 -21.96 -26.09 -12.30
N LYS A 9 -21.45 -27.29 -12.60
CA LYS A 9 -20.33 -27.59 -13.49
C LYS A 9 -20.86 -27.61 -14.92
N HIS A 10 -20.32 -26.80 -15.84
CA HIS A 10 -20.52 -27.00 -17.28
C HIS A 10 -19.15 -27.17 -17.95
N SER A 11 -18.93 -28.40 -18.42
CA SER A 11 -17.85 -28.82 -19.29
C SER A 11 -18.30 -28.67 -20.73
N SER A 12 -17.53 -27.96 -21.55
CA SER A 12 -17.53 -28.14 -23.02
C SER A 12 -16.11 -27.94 -23.56
N ARG A 13 -15.55 -29.02 -24.09
CA ARG A 13 -14.27 -29.09 -24.84
C ARG A 13 -14.43 -28.53 -26.25
N HIS A 14 -13.41 -27.80 -26.71
CA HIS A 14 -12.73 -27.80 -28.03
C HIS A 14 -12.27 -26.38 -28.39
N ARG A 15 -11.13 -26.09 -29.02
CA ARG A 15 -9.92 -26.80 -29.45
C ARG A 15 -8.93 -25.69 -29.88
N ASP A 16 -7.64 -25.91 -29.70
CA ASP A 16 -6.46 -25.28 -30.33
C ASP A 16 -6.32 -23.75 -30.47
N GLY A 17 -5.20 -23.26 -29.93
CA GLY A 17 -4.70 -21.90 -30.13
C GLY A 17 -3.38 -21.69 -29.39
N THR A 18 -2.33 -22.38 -29.83
CA THR A 18 -0.95 -22.22 -29.38
C THR A 18 -0.50 -20.76 -29.41
N ARG A 19 -0.29 -20.16 -28.22
CA ARG A 19 0.66 -19.05 -28.05
C ARG A 19 1.68 -19.44 -26.99
N LYS A 20 2.85 -19.86 -27.46
CA LYS A 20 4.10 -19.82 -26.69
C LYS A 20 4.31 -18.39 -26.22
N CYS A 21 4.07 -18.12 -24.93
CA CYS A 21 4.66 -16.96 -24.29
C CYS A 21 6.04 -17.40 -23.80
N SER A 22 7.07 -17.05 -24.59
CA SER A 22 8.46 -17.07 -24.15
C SER A 22 8.62 -16.04 -23.02
N GLY A 23 8.43 -16.48 -21.78
CA GLY A 23 8.78 -15.72 -20.59
C GLY A 23 10.25 -15.92 -20.26
N GLU A 24 11.14 -15.28 -21.02
CA GLU A 24 12.53 -15.13 -20.61
C GLU A 24 12.66 -13.98 -19.61
N GLY A 25 13.19 -14.30 -18.44
CA GLY A 25 14.01 -13.38 -17.66
C GLY A 25 13.29 -12.29 -16.87
N LEU A 26 12.70 -12.64 -15.72
CA LEU A 26 12.62 -11.70 -14.60
C LEU A 26 13.14 -12.34 -13.32
N ASN A 27 14.44 -12.61 -13.29
CA ASN A 27 15.19 -12.70 -12.04
C ASN A 27 15.28 -11.28 -11.46
N ARG A 28 14.23 -10.85 -10.74
CA ARG A 28 14.32 -9.77 -9.76
C ARG A 28 13.73 -10.29 -8.47
N THR A 29 14.61 -10.50 -7.50
CA THR A 29 14.27 -10.57 -6.08
C THR A 29 13.56 -9.27 -5.70
N GLN A 30 12.23 -9.27 -5.80
CA GLN A 30 11.41 -8.34 -5.04
C GLN A 30 11.65 -8.70 -3.58
N THR A 31 12.50 -7.93 -2.89
CA THR A 31 12.60 -8.03 -1.45
C THR A 31 11.30 -7.48 -0.89
N TRP A 32 10.36 -8.39 -0.59
CA TRP A 32 9.16 -8.11 0.18
C TRP A 32 9.57 -7.50 1.50
N SER A 33 9.59 -6.16 1.52
CA SER A 33 9.87 -5.38 2.71
C SER A 33 8.53 -5.25 3.43
N ALA A 34 8.53 -5.37 4.75
CA ALA A 34 7.29 -5.43 5.49
C ALA A 34 7.05 -4.11 6.23
N TYR A 35 5.78 -3.78 6.45
CA TYR A 35 5.40 -2.48 6.98
C TYR A 35 5.62 -2.43 8.50
N PRO A 36 6.17 -1.32 9.08
CA PRO A 36 6.25 -1.15 10.52
C PRO A 36 4.86 -1.20 11.11
N GLN A 37 4.71 -1.73 12.31
CA GLN A 37 3.40 -1.92 12.92
C GLN A 37 3.23 -0.96 14.08
N LEU A 38 2.08 -0.29 14.16
CA LEU A 38 1.74 0.62 15.25
C LEU A 38 0.41 0.18 15.89
N PRO A 39 0.30 0.24 17.24
CA PRO A 39 -0.99 0.06 17.89
C PRO A 39 -1.87 1.29 17.63
N ARG A 40 -3.18 1.12 17.70
CA ARG A 40 -4.10 2.27 17.61
C ARG A 40 -3.97 3.20 18.81
N GLY A 41 -3.70 2.64 20.00
CA GLY A 41 -3.53 3.38 21.23
C GLY A 41 -2.25 3.02 21.98
N VAL A 42 -1.61 4.04 22.57
CA VAL A 42 -0.45 3.88 23.47
C VAL A 42 -0.81 4.54 24.79
N ASN A 43 -0.67 3.81 25.91
CA ASN A 43 -1.02 4.30 27.26
C ASN A 43 -2.47 4.83 27.39
N GLY A 44 -3.43 4.15 26.74
CA GLY A 44 -4.85 4.51 26.78
C GLY A 44 -5.22 5.76 25.96
N LYS A 45 -4.28 6.32 25.17
CA LYS A 45 -4.53 7.44 24.27
C LYS A 45 -4.31 7.03 22.82
N PRO A 46 -5.10 7.53 21.85
CA PRO A 46 -4.84 7.30 20.44
C PRO A 46 -3.49 7.88 20.01
N ILE A 47 -2.78 7.18 19.13
CA ILE A 47 -1.42 7.56 18.71
C ILE A 47 -1.38 8.84 17.86
N ASP A 48 -2.44 9.09 17.10
CA ASP A 48 -2.64 10.29 16.28
C ASP A 48 -2.87 11.54 17.13
N HIS A 49 -3.41 11.39 18.34
CA HIS A 49 -3.60 12.50 19.29
C HIS A 49 -2.31 12.99 19.95
N THR A 50 -1.24 12.19 19.95
CA THR A 50 0.07 12.58 20.51
C THR A 50 0.88 13.49 19.59
N LEU A 51 0.48 13.63 18.33
CA LEU A 51 1.16 14.46 17.34
C LEU A 51 0.57 15.87 17.34
N SER A 52 1.17 16.78 18.12
CA SER A 52 0.75 18.19 18.15
C SER A 52 1.11 18.92 16.84
N LEU A 53 0.35 19.96 16.48
CA LEU A 53 0.65 20.85 15.34
C LEU A 53 2.08 21.41 15.39
N HIS A 54 2.59 21.71 16.59
CA HIS A 54 3.96 22.20 16.77
C HIS A 54 4.99 21.12 16.42
N LEU A 55 4.75 19.87 16.85
CA LEU A 55 5.61 18.76 16.48
C LEU A 55 5.63 18.55 14.97
N PHE A 56 4.48 18.66 14.29
CA PHE A 56 4.41 18.60 12.83
C PHE A 56 5.11 19.76 12.13
N ALA A 57 5.00 20.98 12.66
CA ALA A 57 5.68 22.15 12.11
C ALA A 57 7.21 22.01 12.24
N THR A 58 7.69 21.56 13.40
CA THR A 58 9.12 21.28 13.63
C THR A 58 9.59 20.13 12.74
N GLN A 59 8.84 19.04 12.64
CA GLN A 59 9.17 17.91 11.76
C GLN A 59 9.23 18.35 10.30
N SER A 60 8.25 19.12 9.83
CA SER A 60 8.22 19.68 8.47
C SER A 60 9.46 20.52 8.21
N TRP A 61 9.80 21.43 9.13
CA TRP A 61 11.00 22.25 9.03
C TRP A 61 12.28 21.41 8.96
N ILE A 62 12.40 20.37 9.80
CA ILE A 62 13.56 19.47 9.79
C ILE A 62 13.65 18.70 8.47
N ILE A 63 12.55 18.15 7.97
CA ILE A 63 12.55 17.36 6.72
C ILE A 63 12.87 18.25 5.51
N THR A 64 12.36 19.49 5.48
CA THR A 64 12.62 20.43 4.39
C THR A 64 14.08 20.88 4.35
N ASN A 65 14.71 21.11 5.52
CA ASN A 65 16.08 21.65 5.59
C ASN A 65 17.16 20.55 5.70
N PHE A 66 16.83 19.39 6.27
CA PHE A 66 17.78 18.32 6.58
C PHE A 66 17.23 16.94 6.21
N LEU A 67 17.17 16.66 4.90
CA LEU A 67 16.52 15.48 4.32
C LEU A 67 16.98 14.13 4.94
N ILE A 68 18.30 13.96 5.13
CA ILE A 68 18.90 12.71 5.67
C ILE A 68 18.69 12.60 7.18
N LEU A 69 18.71 13.72 7.90
CA LEU A 69 18.53 13.72 9.35
C LEU A 69 17.06 13.49 9.71
N GLY A 70 16.15 14.13 8.97
CA GLY A 70 14.71 13.98 9.12
C GLY A 70 14.25 12.54 8.93
N SER A 71 14.71 11.87 7.85
CA SER A 71 14.38 10.46 7.61
C SER A 71 14.88 9.55 8.74
N ARG A 72 16.15 9.68 9.15
CA ARG A 72 16.72 8.90 10.25
C ARG A 72 16.01 9.13 11.58
N MET A 73 15.60 10.36 11.87
CA MET A 73 14.85 10.66 13.09
C MET A 73 13.47 10.03 13.05
N PHE A 74 12.77 10.12 11.92
CA PHE A 74 11.46 9.51 11.74
C PHE A 74 11.52 7.98 11.85
N ASP A 75 12.48 7.33 11.18
CA ASP A 75 12.66 5.88 11.24
C ASP A 75 12.93 5.41 12.68
N LYS A 76 13.79 6.13 13.42
CA LYS A 76 14.06 5.84 14.84
C LYS A 76 12.82 6.04 15.71
N PHE A 77 12.01 7.06 15.45
CA PHE A 77 10.79 7.32 16.18
C PHE A 77 9.76 6.20 15.97
N VAL A 78 9.51 5.83 14.71
CA VAL A 78 8.60 4.72 14.37
C VAL A 78 9.10 3.40 14.95
N LYS A 79 10.39 3.09 14.82
CA LYS A 79 10.98 1.89 15.42
C LYS A 79 10.85 1.89 16.94
N SER A 80 11.08 3.03 17.60
CA SER A 80 10.91 3.12 19.06
C SER A 80 9.47 2.87 19.51
N LEU A 81 8.47 3.38 18.78
CA LEU A 81 7.07 3.12 19.08
C LEU A 81 6.70 1.65 18.88
N GLN A 82 7.22 1.06 17.80
CA GLN A 82 7.04 -0.33 17.47
C GLN A 82 7.66 -1.24 18.54
N ASP A 83 8.93 -1.04 18.90
CA ASP A 83 9.66 -1.84 19.90
C ASP A 83 9.07 -1.71 21.32
N LYS A 84 8.46 -0.57 21.64
CA LYS A 84 7.74 -0.36 22.91
C LYS A 84 6.42 -1.12 22.97
N SER A 85 5.77 -1.28 21.82
CA SER A 85 4.41 -1.82 21.74
C SER A 85 4.42 -3.33 21.48
N PHE A 86 5.43 -3.83 20.77
CA PHE A 86 5.47 -5.21 20.27
C PHE A 86 6.86 -5.83 20.41
N LYS A 87 6.92 -7.12 20.75
CA LYS A 87 8.15 -7.92 20.72
C LYS A 87 8.28 -8.58 19.36
N LEU A 88 8.88 -7.87 18.39
CA LEU A 88 9.06 -8.41 17.05
C LEU A 88 10.05 -9.57 17.02
N ARG A 89 9.62 -10.66 16.41
CA ARG A 89 10.48 -11.80 16.08
C ARG A 89 10.93 -11.68 14.63
N HIS A 90 12.23 -11.92 14.41
CA HIS A 90 12.81 -11.86 13.07
C HIS A 90 12.15 -12.85 12.09
N GLU A 91 11.69 -14.00 12.61
CA GLU A 91 11.00 -15.04 11.84
C GLU A 91 9.72 -14.57 11.13
N TRP A 92 9.07 -13.52 11.65
CA TRP A 92 7.86 -12.97 11.02
C TRP A 92 8.14 -12.10 9.80
N GLY A 93 9.40 -11.78 9.51
CA GLY A 93 9.79 -11.07 8.28
C GLY A 93 9.35 -9.61 8.22
N PHE A 94 9.07 -8.97 9.38
CA PHE A 94 8.64 -7.57 9.41
C PHE A 94 9.76 -6.52 9.22
N GLU A 95 11.02 -6.95 9.11
CA GLU A 95 12.18 -6.09 8.92
C GLU A 95 12.81 -6.29 7.52
N PRO A 96 13.28 -5.22 6.84
CA PRO A 96 13.25 -3.82 7.27
C PRO A 96 11.85 -3.18 7.11
N ALA A 97 11.55 -2.23 8.00
CA ALA A 97 10.30 -1.47 8.00
C ALA A 97 10.15 -0.62 6.73
N GLN A 98 9.01 -0.73 6.05
CA GLN A 98 8.57 0.23 5.03
C GLN A 98 8.19 1.61 5.63
N VAL A 99 7.96 2.59 4.76
CA VAL A 99 7.67 3.98 5.15
C VAL A 99 6.28 4.14 5.80
N ILE A 100 5.30 3.32 5.42
CA ILE A 100 3.91 3.45 5.91
C ILE A 100 3.65 2.36 6.93
N PRO A 101 3.24 2.68 8.16
CA PRO A 101 2.94 1.65 9.13
C PRO A 101 1.59 0.98 8.89
N ILE A 102 1.49 -0.32 9.18
CA ILE A 102 0.20 -0.99 9.39
C ILE A 102 -0.26 -0.68 10.81
N VAL A 103 -1.53 -0.35 10.96
CA VAL A 103 -2.15 -0.11 12.27
C VAL A 103 -3.04 -1.30 12.60
N SER A 104 -2.65 -2.10 13.60
CA SER A 104 -3.41 -3.27 14.04
C SER A 104 -3.19 -3.54 15.52
N ASP A 105 -4.29 -3.81 16.23
CA ASP A 105 -4.25 -4.12 17.67
C ASP A 105 -4.09 -5.63 17.93
N TYR A 106 -4.39 -6.49 16.95
CA TYR A 106 -4.50 -7.95 17.14
C TYR A 106 -3.54 -8.79 16.29
N LEU A 107 -2.83 -8.18 15.32
CA LEU A 107 -1.99 -8.91 14.37
C LEU A 107 -0.93 -9.76 15.10
N PHE A 108 -0.22 -9.16 16.04
CA PHE A 108 0.85 -9.86 16.76
C PHE A 108 0.31 -10.90 17.74
N ASP A 109 -0.80 -10.62 18.42
CA ASP A 109 -1.44 -11.61 19.29
C ASP A 109 -1.79 -12.89 18.51
N TYR A 110 -2.24 -12.77 17.26
CA TYR A 110 -2.56 -13.92 16.42
C TYR A 110 -1.32 -14.62 15.87
N LEU A 111 -0.25 -13.89 15.56
CA LEU A 111 1.05 -14.48 15.21
C LEU A 111 1.65 -15.25 16.39
N GLU A 112 1.62 -14.68 17.59
CA GLU A 112 2.15 -15.32 18.81
C GLU A 112 1.36 -16.58 19.18
N LYS A 113 0.04 -16.57 19.00
CA LYS A 113 -0.83 -17.73 19.22
C LYS A 113 -0.73 -18.78 18.11
N GLY A 114 0.00 -18.50 17.01
CA GLY A 114 0.09 -19.38 15.85
C GLY A 114 -1.21 -19.51 15.05
N LEU A 115 -2.14 -18.57 15.20
CA LEU A 115 -3.40 -18.54 14.45
C LEU A 115 -3.20 -18.02 13.01
N ILE A 116 -2.15 -17.24 12.80
CA ILE A 116 -1.70 -16.78 11.49
C ILE A 116 -0.20 -17.02 11.34
N GLU A 117 0.23 -17.36 10.13
CA GLU A 117 1.63 -17.54 9.77
C GLU A 117 2.03 -16.44 8.77
N SER A 118 3.15 -15.76 9.04
CA SER A 118 3.74 -14.82 8.08
C SER A 118 4.59 -15.59 7.08
N ILE A 119 4.32 -15.41 5.78
CA ILE A 119 5.07 -16.03 4.69
C ILE A 119 5.76 -14.94 3.87
N ARG A 120 6.95 -15.24 3.31
CA ARG A 120 7.72 -14.26 2.53
C ARG A 120 7.04 -13.84 1.23
N GLY A 121 6.36 -14.78 0.58
CA GLY A 121 5.71 -14.52 -0.69
C GLY A 121 5.23 -15.79 -1.38
N ILE A 122 4.30 -15.61 -2.31
CA ILE A 122 3.78 -16.65 -3.18
C ILE A 122 4.60 -16.64 -4.48
N LYS A 123 5.20 -17.78 -4.83
CA LYS A 123 5.96 -17.93 -6.08
C LYS A 123 5.05 -18.25 -7.26
N ARG A 124 4.11 -19.19 -7.08
CA ARG A 124 3.13 -19.59 -8.09
C ARG A 124 1.98 -20.38 -7.47
N ILE A 125 0.83 -20.34 -8.13
CA ILE A 125 -0.26 -21.28 -7.87
C ILE A 125 0.07 -22.58 -8.61
N THR A 126 0.15 -23.70 -7.89
CA THR A 126 0.57 -24.99 -8.46
C THR A 126 -0.60 -25.85 -8.90
N SER A 127 -1.75 -25.74 -8.23
CA SER A 127 -2.99 -26.45 -8.57
C SER A 127 -4.21 -25.65 -8.09
N ASP A 128 -5.41 -26.22 -8.19
CA ASP A 128 -6.66 -25.57 -7.76
C ASP A 128 -6.71 -25.30 -6.25
N THR A 129 -5.96 -26.06 -5.43
CA THR A 129 -5.90 -25.90 -3.98
C THR A 129 -4.49 -25.68 -3.45
N GLU A 130 -3.44 -25.76 -4.28
CA GLU A 130 -2.07 -25.64 -3.80
C GLU A 130 -1.36 -24.38 -4.29
N VAL A 131 -0.60 -23.79 -3.38
CA VAL A 131 0.25 -22.62 -3.63
C VAL A 131 1.69 -22.93 -3.27
N GLY A 132 2.60 -22.72 -4.23
CA GLY A 132 4.03 -22.80 -4.01
C GLY A 132 4.59 -21.46 -3.52
N LEU A 133 5.29 -21.49 -2.40
CA LEU A 133 5.93 -20.33 -1.78
C LEU A 133 7.33 -20.06 -2.34
N GLU A 134 7.89 -18.89 -2.06
CA GLU A 134 9.24 -18.52 -2.47
C GLU A 134 10.34 -19.38 -1.84
N ASP A 135 10.11 -19.88 -0.62
CA ASP A 135 11.03 -20.77 0.11
C ASP A 135 10.95 -22.24 -0.37
N GLY A 136 10.06 -22.55 -1.32
CA GLY A 136 9.85 -23.88 -1.87
C GLY A 136 8.80 -24.72 -1.13
N LYS A 137 8.22 -24.24 -0.02
CA LYS A 137 7.08 -24.90 0.65
C LYS A 137 5.85 -24.89 -0.27
N ILE A 138 5.02 -25.92 -0.16
CA ILE A 138 3.71 -25.99 -0.80
C ILE A 138 2.65 -25.93 0.30
N LEU A 139 1.67 -25.04 0.14
CA LEU A 139 0.53 -24.91 1.04
C LEU A 139 -0.74 -25.35 0.33
N ASP A 140 -1.56 -26.13 1.03
CA ASP A 140 -2.94 -26.44 0.63
C ASP A 140 -3.88 -25.37 1.22
N VAL A 141 -4.67 -24.73 0.37
CA VAL A 141 -5.51 -23.58 0.69
C VAL A 141 -6.86 -23.66 -0.02
N ASP A 142 -7.93 -23.25 0.68
CA ASP A 142 -9.27 -23.17 0.11
C ASP A 142 -9.51 -21.88 -0.70
N ALA A 143 -8.77 -20.81 -0.37
CA ALA A 143 -8.97 -19.50 -0.96
C ALA A 143 -7.70 -18.63 -0.91
N ILE A 144 -7.59 -17.72 -1.89
CA ILE A 144 -6.55 -16.69 -1.94
C ILE A 144 -7.22 -15.32 -1.94
N MET A 145 -6.82 -14.46 -1.01
CA MET A 145 -7.31 -13.09 -0.89
C MET A 145 -6.21 -12.08 -1.25
N TRP A 146 -6.41 -11.34 -2.35
CA TRP A 146 -5.43 -10.36 -2.82
C TRP A 146 -5.63 -9.00 -2.13
N CYS A 147 -4.82 -8.73 -1.11
CA CYS A 147 -4.78 -7.44 -0.40
C CYS A 147 -3.67 -6.51 -0.94
N THR A 148 -3.47 -6.48 -2.27
CA THR A 148 -2.34 -5.79 -2.94
C THR A 148 -2.59 -4.29 -3.19
N GLY A 149 -3.68 -3.75 -2.65
CA GLY A 149 -4.05 -2.34 -2.76
C GLY A 149 -4.79 -1.98 -4.04
N TYR A 150 -4.93 -0.67 -4.27
CA TYR A 150 -5.73 -0.12 -5.37
C TYR A 150 -4.88 0.75 -6.31
N GLN A 151 -5.39 0.95 -7.53
CA GLN A 151 -4.87 1.92 -8.49
C GLN A 151 -5.99 2.91 -8.84
N ALA A 152 -5.63 4.19 -8.99
CA ALA A 152 -6.57 5.19 -9.46
C ALA A 152 -6.84 4.98 -10.97
N ASP A 153 -8.11 4.99 -11.35
CA ASP A 153 -8.54 4.97 -12.73
C ASP A 153 -9.16 6.33 -13.11
N PHE A 154 -8.64 6.93 -14.18
CA PHE A 154 -9.08 8.21 -14.72
C PHE A 154 -9.78 8.05 -16.08
N SER A 155 -10.19 6.84 -16.44
CA SER A 155 -10.87 6.51 -17.71
C SER A 155 -12.16 7.30 -17.96
N MET A 156 -12.80 7.82 -16.92
CA MET A 156 -13.98 8.68 -17.03
C MET A 156 -13.67 10.09 -17.55
N LEU A 157 -12.42 10.53 -17.48
CA LEU A 157 -11.99 11.83 -17.98
C LEU A 157 -11.69 11.75 -19.48
N GLU A 158 -11.88 12.87 -20.18
CA GLU A 158 -11.33 12.97 -21.52
C GLU A 158 -9.80 12.80 -21.46
N PRO A 159 -9.16 12.08 -22.39
CA PRO A 159 -7.74 11.75 -22.32
C PRO A 159 -6.79 12.95 -22.13
N ARG A 160 -7.17 14.14 -22.62
CA ARG A 160 -6.41 15.39 -22.43
C ARG A 160 -6.40 15.92 -21.00
N PHE A 161 -7.34 15.48 -20.16
CA PHE A 161 -7.45 15.85 -18.75
C PHE A 161 -6.98 14.74 -17.80
N ASP A 162 -6.58 13.57 -18.33
CA ASP A 162 -6.00 12.50 -17.53
C ASP A 162 -4.66 12.98 -16.93
N PRO A 163 -4.55 13.08 -15.59
CA PRO A 163 -3.35 13.58 -14.93
C PRO A 163 -2.17 12.60 -15.03
N THR A 164 -2.40 11.40 -15.53
CA THR A 164 -1.40 10.33 -15.70
C THR A 164 -0.95 10.12 -17.14
N SER A 165 -1.54 10.86 -18.10
CA SER A 165 -1.28 10.71 -19.54
C SER A 165 0.18 10.99 -19.94
N CYS A 166 0.84 11.94 -19.28
CA CYS A 166 2.28 12.18 -19.45
C CYS A 166 3.10 11.24 -18.57
N ALA A 167 3.24 9.99 -19.01
CA ALA A 167 4.11 9.02 -18.35
C ALA A 167 5.58 9.46 -18.49
N VAL A 168 6.25 9.72 -17.37
CA VAL A 168 7.69 9.94 -17.33
C VAL A 168 8.37 8.58 -17.27
N ALA A 169 9.16 8.23 -18.29
CA ALA A 169 9.82 6.92 -18.37
C ALA A 169 10.66 6.59 -17.13
N GLU A 170 11.21 7.61 -16.48
CA GLU A 170 11.97 7.47 -15.25
C GLU A 170 11.12 7.00 -14.07
N TRP A 171 9.88 7.51 -13.93
CA TRP A 171 8.99 7.09 -12.86
C TRP A 171 8.69 5.59 -12.91
N SER A 172 8.42 5.06 -14.11
CA SER A 172 8.16 3.64 -14.32
C SER A 172 9.36 2.73 -14.00
N ARG A 173 10.58 3.29 -13.93
CA ARG A 173 11.81 2.55 -13.60
C ARG A 173 12.08 2.50 -12.09
N VAL A 174 11.47 3.39 -11.30
CA VAL A 174 11.64 3.41 -9.85
C VAL A 174 10.93 2.21 -9.23
N SER A 175 11.62 1.47 -8.37
CA SER A 175 11.10 0.27 -7.69
C SER A 175 9.80 0.54 -6.91
N GLY A 176 9.68 1.72 -6.30
CA GLY A 176 8.49 2.14 -5.56
C GLY A 176 7.28 2.51 -6.41
N SER A 177 7.40 2.59 -7.74
CA SER A 177 6.25 2.91 -8.61
C SER A 177 5.21 1.80 -8.62
N ASN A 178 5.62 0.52 -8.45
CA ASN A 178 4.74 -0.65 -8.48
C ASN A 178 3.77 -0.66 -9.68
N GLY A 179 4.24 -0.20 -10.84
CA GLY A 179 3.43 -0.10 -12.06
C GLY A 179 2.35 1.00 -12.04
N ARG A 180 2.25 1.79 -10.96
CA ARG A 180 1.33 2.92 -10.87
C ARG A 180 1.82 4.07 -11.75
N ARG A 181 0.91 4.73 -12.45
CA ARG A 181 1.23 5.93 -13.21
C ARG A 181 1.31 7.15 -12.29
N LEU A 182 2.23 8.07 -12.57
CA LEU A 182 2.40 9.28 -11.78
C LEU A 182 1.33 10.32 -12.15
N ALA A 183 0.42 10.60 -11.23
CA ALA A 183 -0.55 11.69 -11.40
C ALA A 183 0.13 13.05 -11.20
N ARG A 184 0.16 13.86 -12.25
CA ARG A 184 0.72 15.22 -12.26
C ARG A 184 -0.36 16.24 -11.94
N ILE A 185 -0.51 16.54 -10.65
CA ILE A 185 -1.56 17.40 -10.11
C ILE A 185 -0.90 18.50 -9.25
N CYS A 186 -1.22 19.77 -9.51
CA CYS A 186 -0.69 20.90 -8.76
C CYS A 186 -1.22 20.86 -7.32
N ASN A 187 -0.33 20.93 -6.33
CA ASN A 187 -0.65 20.76 -4.91
C ASN A 187 -1.48 19.50 -4.61
N LYS A 188 -1.43 18.49 -5.50
CA LYS A 188 -2.26 17.28 -5.43
C LYS A 188 -3.77 17.53 -5.49
N VAL A 189 -4.20 18.74 -5.86
CA VAL A 189 -5.60 19.14 -5.98
C VAL A 189 -5.94 19.61 -7.39
N PHE A 190 -5.23 20.60 -7.94
CA PHE A 190 -5.65 21.26 -9.18
C PHE A 190 -5.07 20.61 -10.43
N SER A 191 -5.89 20.50 -11.49
CA SER A 191 -5.44 20.06 -12.80
C SER A 191 -4.38 21.01 -13.36
N LEU A 192 -3.32 20.46 -13.98
CA LEU A 192 -2.34 21.27 -14.68
C LEU A 192 -2.86 21.84 -16.00
N SER A 193 -3.81 21.15 -16.66
CA SER A 193 -4.34 21.56 -17.95
C SER A 193 -5.60 22.41 -17.85
N LYS A 194 -6.31 22.36 -16.71
CA LYS A 194 -7.52 23.14 -16.46
C LYS A 194 -7.64 23.53 -14.97
N PRO A 195 -6.76 24.40 -14.45
CA PRO A 195 -6.69 24.70 -13.02
C PRO A 195 -7.99 25.33 -12.48
N ASP A 196 -8.63 26.20 -13.25
CA ASP A 196 -9.81 26.98 -12.81
C ASP A 196 -11.16 26.24 -12.98
N GLY A 197 -11.12 24.97 -13.40
CA GLY A 197 -12.36 24.24 -13.71
C GLY A 197 -12.27 22.72 -13.61
N LEU A 198 -11.17 22.19 -13.09
CA LEU A 198 -11.03 20.78 -12.76
C LEU A 198 -10.10 20.59 -11.57
N ALA A 199 -10.66 20.03 -10.49
CA ALA A 199 -9.93 19.65 -9.30
C ALA A 199 -10.10 18.16 -9.02
N PHE A 200 -9.10 17.58 -8.37
CA PHE A 200 -9.00 16.20 -7.97
C PHE A 200 -8.92 16.12 -6.45
N LEU A 201 -9.83 15.36 -5.83
CA LEU A 201 -9.78 15.07 -4.41
C LEU A 201 -9.33 13.62 -4.19
N GLY A 202 -8.51 13.38 -3.17
CA GLY A 202 -8.14 12.02 -2.74
C GLY A 202 -6.87 11.44 -3.40
N ASN A 203 -6.13 12.26 -4.13
CA ASN A 203 -4.84 11.86 -4.74
C ASN A 203 -3.63 12.02 -3.80
N VAL A 204 -3.90 12.08 -2.48
CA VAL A 204 -2.88 12.20 -1.44
C VAL A 204 -2.99 11.01 -0.51
N HIS A 205 -1.87 10.33 -0.31
CA HIS A 205 -1.71 9.36 0.76
C HIS A 205 -1.00 10.04 1.92
N THR A 206 -1.64 10.08 3.08
CA THR A 206 -1.10 10.70 4.31
C THR A 206 -1.35 9.79 5.49
N THR A 207 -0.51 9.89 6.51
CA THR A 207 -0.69 9.23 7.82
C THR A 207 -1.68 9.98 8.71
N LEU A 208 -2.11 11.18 8.31
CA LEU A 208 -3.11 11.98 8.99
C LEU A 208 -4.55 11.58 8.59
N ALA A 209 -5.52 12.02 9.39
CA ALA A 209 -6.92 11.83 9.08
C ALA A 209 -7.29 12.50 7.74
N GLY A 210 -7.84 11.70 6.81
CA GLY A 210 -8.23 12.20 5.49
C GLY A 210 -9.26 13.34 5.55
N PHE A 211 -10.17 13.33 6.53
CA PHE A 211 -11.23 14.33 6.66
C PHE A 211 -10.72 15.77 6.66
N GLN A 212 -9.70 16.06 7.48
CA GLN A 212 -9.12 17.40 7.59
C GLN A 212 -8.48 17.84 6.26
N LEU A 213 -7.85 16.90 5.56
CA LEU A 213 -7.24 17.17 4.27
C LEU A 213 -8.30 17.48 3.20
N PHE A 214 -9.39 16.72 3.16
CA PHE A 214 -10.49 16.96 2.23
C PHE A 214 -11.22 18.26 2.51
N ASP A 215 -11.39 18.63 3.79
CA ASP A 215 -11.99 19.90 4.19
C ASP A 215 -11.15 21.09 3.72
N MET A 216 -9.85 21.10 4.01
CA MET A 216 -8.93 22.13 3.52
C MET A 216 -8.85 22.20 2.00
N ALA A 217 -8.80 21.04 1.32
CA ALA A 217 -8.79 21.00 -0.13
C ALA A 217 -10.09 21.57 -0.72
N SER A 218 -11.24 21.27 -0.12
CA SER A 218 -12.55 21.78 -0.56
C SER A 218 -12.66 23.29 -0.34
N MET A 219 -12.19 23.80 0.81
CA MET A 219 -12.11 25.23 1.07
C MET A 219 -11.22 25.94 0.04
N ALA A 220 -10.05 25.37 -0.29
CA ALA A 220 -9.17 25.94 -1.29
C ALA A 220 -9.80 25.95 -2.69
N ILE A 221 -10.49 24.88 -3.08
CA ILE A 221 -11.22 24.80 -4.35
C ILE A 221 -12.30 25.89 -4.42
N ALA A 222 -13.02 26.14 -3.33
CA ALA A 222 -14.08 27.13 -3.29
C ALA A 222 -13.62 28.60 -3.44
N GLN A 223 -12.30 28.86 -3.32
CA GLN A 223 -11.72 30.20 -3.50
C GLN A 223 -11.18 30.46 -4.91
N VAL A 224 -11.19 29.44 -5.78
CA VAL A 224 -10.74 29.52 -7.19
C VAL A 224 -11.95 29.62 -8.10
#